data_AF-A0A3B0Z9S8-F1
#
_entry.id   AF-A0A3B0Z9S8-F1
#
_cell.length_a   1.000
_cell.length_b   1.000
_cell.length_c   1.000
_cell.angle_alpha   90.00
_cell.angle_beta   90.00
_cell.angle_gamma   90.00
#
_symmetry.space_group_name_H-M   'P 1'
#
loop_
_entity.id
_entity.type
_entity.pdbx_description
1 polymer ?
#
loop_
_entity_poly.entity_id
_entity_poly.type
_entity_poly.pdbx_seq_one_letter_code
_entity_poly.pdbx_strand_id
1 'polypeptide(L)'
;MMHLTTMTDTQYDFYPDGKTHMYRREIQLLINVQQPDPEFQPILITDQSVIFDVVTSNETVIRKRFANYFEQPFHFNLLQPLWKLVEDIQRTQPDWPG
;
A
#
# COMPACT_ATOMS: atom_id res chain seq x y z
N MET A 1 15.07 28.14 32.73
CA MET A 1 13.63 27.93 32.50
C MET A 1 13.50 26.85 31.43
N MET A 2 12.86 25.74 31.77
CA MET A 2 12.60 24.61 30.88
C MET A 2 11.36 24.85 30.01
N HIS A 3 11.38 24.22 28.82
CA HIS A 3 10.32 23.68 27.93
C HIS A 3 10.81 23.93 26.48
N LEU A 4 11.50 23.02 25.78
CA LEU A 4 11.12 21.66 25.33
C LEU A 4 9.63 21.60 24.93
N THR A 5 9.24 21.32 23.68
CA THR A 5 9.80 20.35 22.73
C THR A 5 9.38 20.69 21.30
N THR A 6 10.34 20.75 20.39
CA THR A 6 10.09 20.63 18.94
C THR A 6 9.53 19.24 18.65
N MET A 7 8.28 19.14 18.22
CA MET A 7 7.75 17.90 17.65
C MET A 7 8.31 17.74 16.23
N THR A 8 9.51 17.19 16.15
CA THR A 8 10.12 16.70 14.92
C THR A 8 9.60 15.30 14.62
N ASP A 9 9.10 15.15 13.39
CA ASP A 9 9.40 14.05 12.49
C ASP A 9 8.82 12.67 12.87
N THR A 10 7.63 12.37 12.36
CA THR A 10 7.11 10.99 12.31
C THR A 10 7.73 10.25 11.13
N GLN A 11 9.06 10.09 11.15
CA GLN A 11 9.77 9.22 10.22
C GLN A 11 10.06 7.90 10.93
N TYR A 12 9.22 6.90 10.73
CA TYR A 12 9.53 5.51 11.09
C TYR A 12 9.47 4.62 9.85
N ASP A 13 10.53 4.76 9.04
CA ASP A 13 10.88 3.81 7.98
C ASP A 13 11.86 2.79 8.56
N PHE A 14 11.47 1.52 8.65
CA PHE A 14 12.43 0.42 8.85
C PHE A 14 12.09 -0.72 7.87
N TYR A 15 12.91 -0.82 6.81
CA TYR A 15 12.74 -1.77 5.69
C TYR A 15 13.80 -2.88 5.74
N PRO A 16 13.44 -4.17 5.83
CA PRO A 16 14.43 -5.25 5.74
C PRO A 16 14.85 -5.66 4.31
N ASP A 17 14.21 -5.20 3.23
CA ASP A 17 14.54 -5.66 1.86
C ASP A 17 14.28 -4.65 0.72
N GLY A 18 13.94 -3.40 1.04
CA GLY A 18 14.06 -2.24 0.14
C GLY A 18 13.09 -2.19 -1.04
N LYS A 19 12.31 -3.25 -1.29
CA LYS A 19 11.33 -3.33 -2.38
C LYS A 19 10.09 -2.48 -2.12
N THR A 20 9.56 -2.49 -0.91
CA THR A 20 8.50 -1.59 -0.45
C THR A 20 8.94 -0.14 -0.54
N HIS A 21 10.21 0.17 -0.25
CA HIS A 21 10.73 1.53 -0.46
C HIS A 21 10.74 1.91 -1.95
N MET A 22 11.14 1.00 -2.84
CA MET A 22 11.10 1.22 -4.29
C MET A 22 9.68 1.48 -4.81
N TYR A 23 8.68 0.74 -4.34
CA TYR A 23 7.28 0.84 -4.77
C TYR A 23 6.39 1.63 -3.80
N ARG A 24 6.99 2.52 -2.99
CA ARG A 24 6.28 3.19 -1.90
C ARG A 24 5.05 3.94 -2.40
N ARG A 25 5.16 4.60 -3.54
CA ARG A 25 4.09 5.42 -4.13
C ARG A 25 2.94 4.55 -4.63
N GLU A 26 3.25 3.44 -5.27
CA GLU A 26 2.30 2.48 -5.83
C GLU A 26 1.56 1.74 -4.73
N ILE A 27 2.29 1.31 -3.70
CA ILE A 27 1.69 0.68 -2.52
C ILE A 27 0.72 1.66 -1.85
N GLN A 28 1.12 2.93 -1.72
CA GLN A 28 0.24 3.96 -1.19
C GLN A 28 -1.02 4.15 -2.04
N LEU A 29 -0.89 4.11 -3.37
CA LEU A 29 -2.03 4.18 -4.27
C LEU A 29 -2.97 2.98 -4.10
N LEU A 30 -2.43 1.76 -3.98
CA LEU A 30 -3.23 0.56 -3.72
C LEU A 30 -4.00 0.66 -2.41
N ILE A 31 -3.36 1.14 -1.35
CA ILE A 31 -4.01 1.40 -0.06
C ILE A 31 -5.12 2.44 -0.24
N ASN A 32 -4.85 3.55 -0.94
CA ASN A 32 -5.84 4.61 -1.15
C ASN A 32 -7.07 4.15 -1.95
N VAL A 33 -6.91 3.22 -2.90
CA VAL A 33 -8.06 2.63 -3.61
C VAL A 33 -9.03 1.93 -2.64
N GLN A 34 -8.48 1.32 -1.59
CA GLN A 34 -9.25 0.58 -0.59
C GLN A 34 -9.70 1.43 0.60
N GLN A 35 -8.78 2.22 1.14
CA GLN A 35 -8.93 3.10 2.29
C GLN A 35 -8.45 4.50 1.88
N PRO A 36 -9.33 5.31 1.27
CA PRO A 36 -8.98 6.64 0.77
C PRO A 36 -8.76 7.66 1.89
N ASP A 37 -9.17 7.34 3.12
CA ASP A 37 -9.05 8.22 4.28
C ASP A 37 -7.68 8.04 4.97
N PRO A 38 -6.86 9.10 5.05
CA PRO A 38 -5.53 9.07 5.67
C PRO A 38 -5.52 8.62 7.13
N GLU A 39 -6.59 8.83 7.88
CA GLU A 39 -6.68 8.44 9.29
C GLU A 39 -6.61 6.91 9.47
N PHE A 40 -6.99 6.16 8.43
CA PHE A 40 -7.01 4.70 8.45
C PHE A 40 -5.79 4.06 7.78
N GLN A 41 -4.80 4.85 7.37
CA GLN A 41 -3.62 4.32 6.68
C GLN A 41 -2.62 3.68 7.66
N PRO A 42 -1.88 2.65 7.22
CA PRO A 42 -0.90 1.99 8.08
C PRO A 42 0.27 2.92 8.37
N ILE A 43 0.67 2.96 9.63
CA ILE A 43 1.85 3.73 10.07
C ILE A 43 3.16 3.01 9.65
N LEU A 44 3.12 1.69 9.47
CA LEU A 44 4.28 0.87 9.10
C LEU A 44 3.90 -0.13 8.01
N ILE A 45 4.72 -0.18 6.95
CA ILE A 45 4.63 -1.16 5.88
C ILE A 45 6.01 -1.76 5.69
N THR A 46 6.09 -3.08 5.74
CA THR A 46 7.34 -3.84 5.50
C THR A 46 7.28 -4.50 4.14
N ASP A 47 8.38 -5.06 3.69
CA ASP A 47 8.40 -5.85 2.45
C ASP A 47 7.68 -7.20 2.55
N GLN A 48 7.33 -7.65 3.76
CA GLN A 48 6.50 -8.83 3.97
C GLN A 48 5.01 -8.49 4.09
N SER A 49 4.66 -7.20 4.16
CA SER A 49 3.28 -6.77 4.32
C SER A 49 2.44 -7.14 3.11
N VAL A 50 1.28 -7.73 3.36
CA VAL A 50 0.25 -8.06 2.36
C VAL A 50 -0.91 -7.07 2.44
N ILE A 51 -1.86 -7.10 1.50
CA ILE A 51 -2.96 -6.11 1.49
C ILE A 51 -3.77 -6.15 2.80
N PHE A 52 -3.97 -7.33 3.38
CA PHE A 52 -4.78 -7.51 4.58
C PHE A 52 -4.10 -7.01 5.86
N ASP A 53 -2.78 -6.78 5.82
CA ASP A 53 -2.08 -6.15 6.94
C ASP A 53 -2.33 -4.64 6.97
N VAL A 54 -2.68 -4.06 5.80
CA VAL A 54 -2.75 -2.61 5.60
C VAL A 54 -4.15 -2.08 5.37
N VAL A 55 -5.13 -2.96 5.07
CA VAL A 55 -6.53 -2.57 4.93
C VAL A 55 -7.45 -3.50 5.72
N THR A 56 -8.52 -2.95 6.29
CA THR A 56 -9.48 -3.68 7.12
C THR A 56 -10.65 -4.29 6.34
N SER A 57 -10.69 -4.08 5.01
CA SER A 57 -11.76 -4.59 4.16
C SER A 57 -11.63 -6.08 3.89
N ASN A 58 -12.76 -6.77 3.69
CA ASN A 58 -12.73 -8.17 3.27
C ASN A 58 -12.30 -8.33 1.81
N GLU A 59 -11.87 -9.53 1.44
CA GLU A 59 -11.36 -9.86 0.10
C GLU A 59 -12.32 -9.45 -1.03
N THR A 60 -13.62 -9.73 -0.89
CA THR A 60 -14.63 -9.42 -1.91
C THR A 60 -14.70 -7.92 -2.19
N VAL A 61 -14.68 -7.09 -1.14
CA VAL A 61 -14.68 -5.63 -1.27
C VAL A 61 -13.39 -5.15 -1.91
N ILE A 62 -12.25 -5.71 -1.49
CA ILE A 62 -10.94 -5.36 -2.04
C ILE A 62 -10.89 -5.62 -3.54
N ARG A 63 -11.23 -6.84 -3.95
CA ARG A 63 -11.26 -7.23 -5.36
C ARG A 63 -12.21 -6.36 -6.18
N LYS A 64 -13.41 -6.06 -5.66
CA LYS A 64 -14.38 -5.20 -6.36
C LYS A 64 -13.85 -3.78 -6.56
N ARG A 65 -13.23 -3.19 -5.54
CA ARG A 65 -12.66 -1.83 -5.63
C ARG A 65 -11.51 -1.76 -6.61
N PHE A 66 -10.59 -2.74 -6.58
CA PHE A 66 -9.52 -2.78 -7.57
C PHE A 66 -10.04 -3.07 -8.98
N ALA A 67 -11.04 -3.95 -9.12
CA ALA A 67 -11.62 -4.24 -10.43
C ALA A 67 -12.27 -3.01 -11.05
N ASN A 68 -12.94 -2.19 -10.22
CA ASN A 68 -13.48 -0.91 -10.65
C ASN A 68 -12.36 0.09 -11.02
N TYR A 69 -11.29 0.17 -10.23
CA TYR A 69 -10.18 1.11 -10.47
C TYR A 69 -9.40 0.79 -11.75
N PHE A 70 -9.12 -0.50 -12.00
CA PHE A 70 -8.41 -0.95 -13.20
C PHE A 70 -9.34 -1.23 -14.39
N GLU A 71 -10.66 -1.01 -14.23
CA GLU A 71 -11.70 -1.29 -15.23
C GLU A 71 -11.64 -2.72 -15.80
N GLN A 72 -11.16 -3.68 -15.01
CA GLN A 72 -10.98 -5.07 -15.40
C GLN A 72 -11.11 -6.02 -14.20
N PRO A 73 -11.43 -7.30 -14.40
CA PRO A 73 -11.40 -8.29 -13.33
C PRO A 73 -10.04 -8.33 -12.60
N PHE A 74 -10.08 -8.22 -11.26
CA PHE A 74 -8.86 -8.23 -10.43
C PHE A 74 -8.49 -9.64 -9.97
N HIS A 75 -7.50 -10.24 -10.64
CA HIS A 75 -7.10 -11.65 -10.46
C HIS A 75 -5.82 -11.86 -9.66
N PHE A 76 -5.18 -10.79 -9.18
CA PHE A 76 -3.93 -10.93 -8.43
C PHE A 76 -4.14 -11.58 -7.07
N ASN A 77 -3.07 -12.21 -6.58
CA ASN A 77 -3.05 -12.78 -5.24
C ASN A 77 -2.95 -11.64 -4.22
N LEU A 78 -3.87 -11.60 -3.25
CA LEU A 78 -3.89 -10.57 -2.19
C LEU A 78 -3.08 -10.97 -0.95
N LEU A 79 -2.67 -12.24 -0.85
CA LEU A 79 -1.82 -12.77 0.21
C LEU A 79 -0.33 -12.70 -0.14
N GLN A 80 0.02 -12.10 -1.29
CA GLN A 80 1.42 -11.86 -1.63
C GLN A 80 1.87 -10.50 -1.11
N PRO A 81 3.19 -10.30 -0.93
CA PRO A 81 3.74 -9.01 -0.56
C PRO A 81 3.27 -7.88 -1.48
N LEU A 82 3.01 -6.71 -0.89
CA LEU A 82 2.51 -5.53 -1.62
C LEU A 82 3.42 -5.10 -2.77
N TRP A 83 4.75 -5.13 -2.58
CA TRP A 83 5.70 -4.82 -3.66
C TRP A 83 5.56 -5.78 -4.85
N LYS A 84 5.30 -7.06 -4.58
CA LYS A 84 5.13 -8.08 -5.62
C LYS A 84 3.79 -7.93 -6.33
N LEU A 85 2.75 -7.53 -5.59
CA LEU A 85 1.48 -7.14 -6.16
C LEU A 85 1.63 -5.95 -7.12
N VAL A 86 2.42 -4.94 -6.76
CA VAL A 86 2.76 -3.81 -7.64
C VAL A 86 3.47 -4.28 -8.91
N GLU A 87 4.50 -5.13 -8.79
CA GLU A 87 5.23 -5.69 -9.95
C GLU A 87 4.28 -6.45 -10.90
N ASP A 88 3.38 -7.26 -10.36
CA ASP A 88 2.41 -8.00 -11.15
C ASP A 88 1.43 -7.07 -11.88
N ILE A 89 0.96 -6.00 -11.21
CA ILE A 89 0.07 -5.01 -11.82
C ILE A 89 0.80 -4.28 -12.94
N GLN A 90 1.99 -3.73 -12.69
CA GLN A 90 2.79 -2.99 -13.68
C GLN A 90 3.08 -3.85 -14.93
N ARG A 91 3.32 -5.15 -14.76
CA ARG A 91 3.52 -6.09 -15.88
C ARG A 91 2.29 -6.24 -16.77
N THR A 92 1.10 -6.09 -16.20
CA THR A 92 -0.18 -6.22 -16.93
C THR A 92 -0.78 -4.88 -17.37
N GLN A 93 -0.38 -3.79 -16.72
CA GLN A 93 -0.90 -2.44 -16.90
C GLN A 93 0.29 -1.48 -17.06
N PRO A 94 0.89 -1.39 -18.27
CA PRO A 94 2.08 -0.58 -18.52
C PRO A 94 1.84 0.91 -18.30
N ASP A 95 0.58 1.36 -18.44
CA ASP A 95 0.18 2.77 -18.29
C ASP A 95 -0.25 3.12 -16.86
N TRP A 96 -0.19 2.18 -15.91
CA TRP A 96 -0.55 2.46 -14.52
C TRP A 96 0.47 3.45 -13.93
N PRO A 97 0.03 4.66 -13.48
CA PRO A 97 0.94 5.66 -12.96
C PRO A 97 1.40 5.29 -11.55
N GLY A 98 2.41 4.42 -11.51
CA GLY A 98 3.33 4.24 -10.39
C GLY A 98 4.57 5.06 -10.58
#